data_AF-A0A9X9A293-F1
#
_entry.id   AF-A0A9X9A293-F1
#
_cell.length_a   1.000
_cell.length_b   1.000
_cell.length_c   1.000
_cell.angle_alpha   90.00
_cell.angle_beta   90.00
_cell.angle_gamma   90.00
#
_symmetry.space_group_name_H-M   'P 1'
#
loop_
_entity.id
_entity.type
_entity.pdbx_description
1 polymer ?
#
loop_
_entity_poly.entity_id
_entity_poly.type
_entity_poly.pdbx_seq_one_letter_code
_entity_poly.pdbx_strand_id
1 'polypeptide(L)'
;GVFVGPSAGYLLGYIIGAFVIGYLIERLREVSIIKVLCINIIGGIFVVYVFGITVQAFLMDVSVWETMKVSAVFLPGDCLKAIIAAVLVTKLHRSLKHIITPALKNGKYTNPG
;
A
#
# COMPACT_ATOMS: atom_id res chain seq x y z
N GLY A 1 -11.70 25.14 -6.69
CA GLY A 1 -12.00 23.72 -6.41
C GLY A 1 -10.79 23.06 -5.80
N VAL A 2 -10.95 22.32 -4.70
CA VAL A 2 -9.83 21.79 -3.87
C VAL A 2 -9.08 20.62 -4.54
N PHE A 3 -9.60 20.10 -5.66
CA PHE A 3 -8.99 19.02 -6.45
C PHE A 3 -8.01 19.48 -7.54
N VAL A 4 -7.79 20.80 -7.66
CA VAL A 4 -6.79 21.40 -8.58
C VAL A 4 -5.65 22.04 -7.78
N GLY A 5 -5.42 21.55 -6.55
CA GLY A 5 -4.36 22.00 -5.65
C GLY A 5 -3.17 21.04 -5.60
N PRO A 6 -2.16 21.33 -4.76
CA PRO A 6 -0.91 20.56 -4.69
C PRO A 6 -1.13 19.05 -4.55
N SER A 7 -2.13 18.70 -3.73
CA SER A 7 -2.48 17.34 -3.37
C SER A 7 -3.01 16.47 -4.53
N ALA A 8 -3.33 17.04 -5.69
CA ALA A 8 -3.79 16.28 -6.85
C ALA A 8 -2.72 15.28 -7.33
N GLY A 9 -1.44 15.63 -7.25
CA GLY A 9 -0.34 14.74 -7.62
C GLY A 9 -0.27 13.50 -6.72
N TYR A 10 -0.45 13.67 -5.42
CA TYR A 10 -0.48 12.55 -4.47
C TYR A 10 -1.66 11.62 -4.70
N LEU A 11 -2.81 12.12 -5.14
CA LEU A 11 -3.97 11.29 -5.44
C LEU A 11 -3.65 10.25 -6.53
N LEU A 12 -2.98 10.69 -7.61
CA LEU A 12 -2.48 9.81 -8.66
C LEU A 12 -1.40 8.85 -8.13
N GLY A 13 -0.47 9.36 -7.31
CA GLY A 13 0.54 8.55 -6.64
C GLY A 13 -0.06 7.43 -5.79
N TYR A 14 -1.14 7.69 -5.05
CA TYR A 14 -1.85 6.69 -4.24
C TYR A 14 -2.52 5.62 -5.08
N ILE A 15 -3.14 5.96 -6.21
CA ILE A 15 -3.76 4.98 -7.12
C ILE A 15 -2.71 4.01 -7.65
N ILE A 16 -1.59 4.54 -8.14
CA ILE A 16 -0.48 3.74 -8.66
C ILE A 16 0.15 2.90 -7.53
N GLY A 17 0.37 3.51 -6.37
CA GLY A 17 0.92 2.83 -5.19
C GLY A 17 0.05 1.67 -4.73
N ALA A 18 -1.27 1.85 -4.65
CA ALA A 18 -2.21 0.80 -4.27
C ALA A 18 -2.19 -0.37 -5.27
N PHE A 19 -2.12 -0.07 -6.58
CA PHE A 19 -1.99 -1.10 -7.61
C PHE A 19 -0.70 -1.91 -7.44
N VAL A 20 0.44 -1.24 -7.22
CA VAL A 20 1.74 -1.90 -6.99
C VAL A 20 1.72 -2.77 -5.73
N ILE A 21 1.14 -2.28 -4.63
CA ILE A 21 1.00 -3.06 -3.39
C ILE A 21 0.17 -4.32 -3.63
N GLY A 22 -1.00 -4.18 -4.25
CA GLY A 22 -1.90 -5.30 -4.55
C GLY A 22 -1.21 -6.36 -5.41
N TYR A 23 -0.58 -5.92 -6.50
CA TYR A 23 0.14 -6.78 -7.43
C TYR A 23 1.31 -7.54 -6.76
N LEU A 24 2.08 -6.87 -5.90
CA LEU A 24 3.19 -7.51 -5.19
C LEU A 24 2.71 -8.48 -4.11
N ILE A 25 1.63 -8.16 -3.39
CA ILE A 25 1.05 -9.05 -2.37
C ILE A 25 0.46 -10.31 -3.00
N GLU A 26 -0.24 -10.20 -4.13
CA GLU A 26 -0.84 -11.36 -4.82
C GLU A 26 0.22 -12.39 -5.24
N ARG A 27 1.42 -11.92 -5.58
CA ARG A 27 2.55 -12.78 -5.98
C ARG A 27 3.28 -13.42 -4.80
N LEU A 28 2.95 -13.08 -3.56
CA LEU A 28 3.54 -13.70 -2.38
C LEU A 28 2.93 -15.07 -2.10
N ARG A 29 3.74 -16.11 -2.24
CA ARG A 29 3.37 -17.48 -1.84
C ARG A 29 3.21 -17.64 -0.32
N GLU A 30 3.94 -16.84 0.45
CA GLU A 30 3.88 -16.83 1.92
C GLU A 30 3.90 -15.38 2.44
N VAL A 31 2.89 -15.05 3.24
CA VAL A 31 2.73 -13.73 3.85
C VAL A 31 3.57 -13.66 5.13
N SER A 32 4.67 -12.91 5.07
CA SER A 32 5.55 -12.61 6.21
C SER A 32 5.55 -11.11 6.50
N ILE A 33 5.70 -10.73 7.77
CA ILE A 33 5.73 -9.33 8.23
C ILE A 33 6.77 -8.53 7.47
N ILE A 34 7.98 -9.08 7.29
CA ILE A 34 9.08 -8.41 6.59
C ILE A 34 8.70 -8.16 5.13
N LYS A 35 8.14 -9.17 4.45
CA LYS A 35 7.75 -9.04 3.04
C LYS A 35 6.64 -7.99 2.85
N VAL A 36 5.62 -8.01 3.71
CA VAL A 36 4.52 -7.04 3.66
C VAL A 36 5.01 -5.63 4.00
N LEU A 37 5.95 -5.49 4.94
CA LEU A 37 6.57 -4.21 5.26
C LEU A 37 7.35 -3.66 4.05
N CYS A 38 8.20 -4.48 3.43
CA CYS A 38 8.94 -4.08 2.23
C CYS A 38 8.00 -3.65 1.10
N ILE A 39 6.92 -4.38 0.86
CA ILE A 39 5.94 -4.02 -0.17
C ILE A 39 5.25 -2.68 0.14
N ASN A 40 4.87 -2.44 1.40
CA ASN A 40 4.28 -1.15 1.80
C ASN A 40 5.27 0.01 1.68
N ILE A 41 6.55 -0.20 1.96
CA ILE A 41 7.59 0.82 1.76
C ILE A 41 7.76 1.10 0.26
N ILE A 42 7.83 0.07 -0.57
CA ILE A 42 8.00 0.25 -2.03
C ILE A 42 6.76 0.92 -2.63
N GLY A 43 5.58 0.35 -2.43
CA GLY A 43 4.37 0.84 -3.08
C GLY A 43 3.72 2.04 -2.40
N GLY A 44 3.74 2.10 -1.06
CA GLY A 44 3.04 3.13 -0.29
C GLY A 44 3.86 4.37 0.03
N ILE A 45 5.20 4.25 0.00
CA ILE A 45 6.12 5.37 0.26
C ILE A 45 6.85 5.73 -1.03
N PHE A 46 7.66 4.81 -1.56
CA PHE A 46 8.53 5.13 -2.68
C PHE A 46 7.75 5.48 -3.96
N VAL A 47 6.83 4.61 -4.39
CA VAL A 47 6.01 4.87 -5.59
C VAL A 47 5.12 6.10 -5.40
N VAL A 48 4.45 6.22 -4.25
CA VAL A 48 3.60 7.40 -3.97
C VAL A 48 4.40 8.69 -4.00
N TYR A 49 5.59 8.74 -3.39
CA TYR A 49 6.41 9.95 -3.41
C TYR A 49 6.98 10.24 -4.79
N VAL A 50 7.48 9.24 -5.52
CA VAL A 50 8.03 9.47 -6.87
C VAL A 50 6.95 10.05 -7.79
N PHE A 51 5.80 9.39 -7.90
CA PHE A 51 4.73 9.88 -8.79
C PHE A 51 4.04 11.13 -8.23
N GLY A 52 3.81 11.18 -6.92
CA GLY A 52 3.16 12.30 -6.26
C GLY A 52 3.95 13.60 -6.34
N ILE A 53 5.25 13.55 -6.04
CA ILE A 53 6.15 14.72 -6.11
C ILE A 53 6.34 15.16 -7.55
N THR A 54 6.57 14.24 -8.50
CA THR A 54 6.75 14.60 -9.92
C THR A 54 5.51 15.26 -10.50
N VAL A 55 4.33 14.68 -10.26
CA VAL A 55 3.08 15.25 -10.77
C VAL A 55 2.77 16.57 -10.06
N GLN A 56 2.97 16.68 -8.74
CA GLN A 56 2.76 17.93 -8.02
C GLN A 56 3.70 19.04 -8.51
N ALA A 57 4.99 18.76 -8.68
CA ALA A 57 5.96 19.74 -9.17
C ALA A 57 5.58 20.24 -10.58
N PHE A 58 5.13 19.34 -11.45
CA PHE A 58 4.68 19.70 -12.80
C PHE A 58 3.40 20.55 -12.82
N LEU A 59 2.43 20.24 -11.95
CA LEU A 59 1.18 21.01 -11.87
C LEU A 59 1.33 22.39 -11.22
N MET A 60 2.27 22.52 -10.28
CA MET A 60 2.44 23.74 -9.49
C MET A 60 3.56 24.66 -9.97
N ASP A 61 4.36 24.19 -10.94
CA ASP A 61 5.54 24.89 -11.45
C ASP A 61 6.52 25.29 -10.32
N VAL A 62 6.58 24.48 -9.26
CA VAL A 62 7.46 24.64 -8.10
C VAL A 62 8.64 23.68 -8.19
N SER A 63 9.74 24.02 -7.51
CA SER A 63 10.89 23.14 -7.52
C SER A 63 10.59 21.79 -6.85
N VAL A 64 11.10 20.72 -7.48
CA VAL A 64 11.05 19.35 -6.92
C VAL A 64 11.68 19.31 -5.52
N TRP A 65 12.70 20.14 -5.28
CA TRP A 65 13.42 20.23 -4.02
C TRP A 65 12.56 20.76 -2.88
N GLU A 66 11.77 21.80 -3.12
CA GLU A 66 10.83 22.35 -2.12
C GLU A 66 9.71 21.36 -1.80
N THR A 67 9.15 20.73 -2.83
CA THR A 67 8.11 19.71 -2.65
C THR A 67 8.63 18.52 -1.83
N MET A 68 9.86 18.09 -2.07
CA MET A 68 10.47 16.99 -1.31
C MET A 68 10.69 17.35 0.17
N LYS A 69 11.05 18.59 0.50
CA LYS A 69 11.19 19.04 1.89
C LYS A 69 9.87 18.97 2.65
N VAL A 70 8.78 19.42 2.01
CA VAL A 70 7.44 19.35 2.60
C VAL A 70 7.01 17.89 2.76
N SER A 71 7.32 17.04 1.79
CA SER A 71 7.05 15.60 1.82
C SER A 71 7.79 14.87 2.93
N ALA A 72 9.05 15.26 3.21
CA ALA A 72 9.90 14.57 4.16
C ALA A 72 9.34 14.57 5.59
N VAL A 73 8.51 15.56 5.94
CA VAL A 73 7.80 15.63 7.24
C VAL A 73 6.80 14.49 7.41
N PHE A 74 6.24 13.96 6.31
CA PHE A 74 5.28 12.86 6.34
C PHE A 74 5.94 11.48 6.40
N LEU A 75 7.22 11.38 6.02
CA LEU A 75 7.97 10.12 5.96
C LEU A 75 7.99 9.35 7.29
N PRO A 76 8.22 9.97 8.47
CA PRO A 76 8.18 9.25 9.75
C PRO A 76 6.79 8.65 10.04
N GLY A 77 5.73 9.40 9.72
CA GLY A 77 4.35 8.94 9.89
C GLY A 77 4.01 7.79 8.95
N ASP A 78 4.51 7.83 7.72
CA ASP A 78 4.28 6.76 6.73
C ASP A 78 5.05 5.48 7.08
N CYS A 79 6.28 5.61 7.60
CA CYS A 79 7.01 4.47 8.15
C CYS A 79 6.23 3.79 9.28
N LEU A 80 5.65 4.57 10.20
CA LEU A 80 4.83 4.03 11.29
C LEU A 80 3.58 3.32 10.74
N LYS A 81 2.88 3.93 9.77
CA LYS A 81 1.72 3.31 9.10
C LYS A 81 2.11 2.00 8.41
N ALA A 82 3.26 1.95 7.72
CA ALA A 82 3.73 0.75 7.05
C ALA A 82 4.00 -0.40 8.02
N ILE A 83 4.58 -0.11 9.20
CA ILE A 83 4.79 -1.09 10.27
C ILE A 83 3.44 -1.62 10.78
N ILE A 84 2.51 -0.72 11.09
CA ILE A 84 1.17 -1.10 11.58
C ILE A 84 0.44 -1.95 10.53
N ALA A 85 0.47 -1.54 9.26
CA ALA A 85 -0.14 -2.27 8.15
C ALA A 85 0.46 -3.69 8.01
N ALA A 86 1.78 -3.83 8.09
CA ALA A 86 2.43 -5.14 8.01
C ALA A 86 2.00 -6.08 9.14
N VAL A 87 1.91 -5.57 10.37
CA VAL A 87 1.43 -6.37 11.52
C VAL A 87 -0.04 -6.75 11.36
N LEU A 88 -0.89 -5.82 10.94
CA LEU A 88 -2.32 -6.06 10.75
C LEU A 88 -2.59 -7.07 9.64
N VAL A 89 -1.98 -6.91 8.46
CA VAL A 89 -2.16 -7.79 7.30
C VAL A 89 -1.73 -9.22 7.64
N THR A 90 -0.60 -9.39 8.32
CA THR A 90 -0.11 -10.74 8.67
C THR A 90 -0.93 -11.41 9.77
N LYS A 91 -1.46 -10.64 10.74
CA LYS A 91 -2.40 -11.16 11.74
C LYS A 91 -3.72 -11.56 11.09
N LEU A 92 -4.28 -10.68 10.27
CA LEU A 92 -5.54 -10.93 9.56
C LEU A 92 -5.43 -12.12 8.61
N HIS A 93 -4.35 -12.20 7.83
CA HIS A 93 -4.13 -13.32 6.92
C HIS A 93 -4.03 -14.66 7.67
N ARG A 94 -3.36 -14.70 8.82
CA ARG A 94 -3.32 -15.90 9.68
C ARG A 94 -4.70 -16.26 10.22
N SER A 95 -5.45 -15.30 10.74
CA SER A 95 -6.80 -15.53 11.27
C SER A 95 -7.78 -15.98 10.18
N LEU A 96 -7.77 -15.34 9.01
CA LEU A 96 -8.62 -15.72 7.88
C LEU A 96 -8.27 -17.10 7.34
N LYS A 97 -6.97 -17.42 7.21
CA LYS A 97 -6.55 -18.79 6.87
C LYS A 97 -7.08 -19.79 7.90
N HIS A 98 -7.01 -19.47 9.19
CA HIS A 98 -7.52 -20.34 10.25
C HIS A 98 -9.05 -20.48 10.26
N ILE A 99 -9.82 -19.47 9.80
CA ILE A 99 -11.29 -19.55 9.76
C ILE A 99 -11.78 -20.26 8.48
N ILE A 100 -11.21 -19.92 7.33
CA ILE A 100 -11.68 -20.40 6.02
C ILE A 100 -11.19 -21.82 5.75
N THR A 101 -9.95 -22.18 6.12
CA THR A 101 -9.40 -23.53 5.88
C THR A 101 -10.22 -24.64 6.53
N PRO A 102 -10.66 -24.55 7.81
CA PRO A 102 -11.55 -25.55 8.39
C PRO A 102 -12.99 -25.46 7.88
N ALA A 103 -13.49 -24.30 7.46
CA ALA A 103 -14.83 -24.18 6.87
C ALA A 103 -14.94 -24.92 5.53
N LEU A 104 -13.90 -24.88 4.68
CA LEU A 104 -13.82 -25.68 3.46
C LEU A 104 -13.62 -27.18 3.74
N LYS A 105 -12.90 -27.53 4.81
CA LYS A 105 -12.66 -28.92 5.21
C LYS A 105 -13.89 -29.58 5.86
N ASN A 106 -14.71 -28.81 6.59
CA ASN A 106 -15.86 -29.31 7.34
C ASN A 106 -17.22 -29.06 6.63
N GLY A 107 -17.23 -28.36 5.49
CA GLY A 107 -18.43 -28.02 4.73
C GLY A 107 -18.48 -28.65 3.34
N LYS A 108 -18.96 -29.90 3.27
CA LYS A 108 -19.96 -30.35 2.26
C LYS A 108 -19.80 -29.86 0.80
N TYR A 109 -18.70 -30.21 0.14
CA TYR A 109 -18.63 -30.33 -1.34
C TYR A 109 -18.36 -31.77 -1.80
N THR A 110 -18.72 -32.76 -0.99
CA THR A 110 -19.05 -34.10 -1.49
C THR A 110 -20.54 -34.10 -1.83
N ASN A 111 -20.91 -33.50 -2.95
CA ASN A 111 -22.13 -33.94 -3.63
C ASN A 111 -21.68 -34.88 -4.76
N PRO A 112 -21.85 -36.21 -4.62
CA PRO A 112 -21.75 -37.14 -5.72
C PRO A 112 -23.02 -37.01 -6.57
N GLY A 113 -22.87 -36.38 -7.73
CA GLY A 113 -23.84 -36.42 -8.83
C GLY A 113 -23.11 -36.85 -10.08
#